data_AF-A0A1H8KZ78-F1
#
_entry.id   AF-A0A1H8KZ78-F1
#
_cell.length_a   1.000
_cell.length_b   1.000
_cell.length_c   1.000
_cell.angle_alpha   90.00
_cell.angle_beta   90.00
_cell.angle_gamma   90.00
#
_symmetry.space_group_name_H-M   'P 1'
#
loop_
_entity.id
_entity.type
_entity.pdbx_description
1 polymer ?
#
loop_
_entity_poly.entity_id
_entity_poly.type
_entity_poly.pdbx_seq_one_letter_code
_entity_poly.pdbx_strand_id
1 'polypeptide(L)'
;MTTYKWQFAPRFRRNAFGWKSDTPILRIKEALAEIKAVAKKEPVMAAEGAVLFLEKLAPSIEQVDSSSGGIGSAVNRAIETLVPIIYKADVACPVREKWLDRLFEALQEDDMPYLEYLGDFWGELCSTPEIAAKWADYLSPTLTTMWDHCARTGEYGYSKGTIPCLSALYAAGRYDELISLVAKSEYRHKSWHYRVWGAKALAAQGKRAEAIRYAEESRG
;
A
#
# COMPACT_ATOMS: atom_id res chain seq x y z
N MET A 1 -30.33 5.71 -8.36
CA MET A 1 -29.75 5.27 -7.08
C MET A 1 -29.22 6.50 -6.38
N THR A 2 -29.70 6.80 -5.16
CA THR A 2 -29.14 7.88 -4.34
C THR A 2 -27.75 7.49 -3.88
N THR A 3 -26.73 8.18 -4.39
CA THR A 3 -25.35 8.04 -3.92
C THR A 3 -25.30 8.27 -2.42
N TYR A 4 -24.76 7.31 -1.66
CA TYR A 4 -24.58 7.47 -0.22
C TYR A 4 -23.68 8.69 0.04
N LYS A 5 -24.14 9.60 0.90
CA LYS A 5 -23.44 10.84 1.21
C LYS A 5 -22.53 10.64 2.43
N TRP A 6 -21.27 10.33 2.16
CA TRP A 6 -20.23 10.20 3.18
C TRP A 6 -20.04 11.50 3.98
N GLN A 7 -20.22 11.43 5.30
CA GLN A 7 -20.07 12.57 6.19
C GLN A 7 -18.61 12.98 6.36
N PHE A 8 -17.68 12.02 6.30
CA PHE A 8 -16.26 12.32 6.33
C PHE A 8 -15.81 13.12 5.09
N ALA A 9 -16.33 12.82 3.89
CA ALA A 9 -15.78 13.31 2.63
C ALA A 9 -15.56 14.84 2.56
N PRO A 10 -16.51 15.72 2.94
CA PRO A 10 -16.29 17.17 2.93
C PRO A 10 -15.27 17.68 3.97
N ARG A 11 -14.93 16.88 4.98
CA ARG A 11 -13.95 17.21 6.04
C ARG A 11 -12.51 16.94 5.60
N PHE A 12 -12.31 16.03 4.64
CA PHE A 12 -11.00 15.65 4.09
C PHE A 12 -10.78 16.33 2.73
N ARG A 13 -10.83 17.66 2.68
CA ARG A 13 -10.39 18.43 1.50
C ARG A 13 -8.87 18.62 1.56
N ARG A 14 -8.21 18.86 0.43
CA ARG A 14 -6.77 19.16 0.40
C ARG A 14 -6.49 20.33 1.35
N ASN A 15 -5.45 20.21 2.19
CA ASN A 15 -5.08 21.19 3.21
C ASN A 15 -6.22 21.57 4.19
N ALA A 16 -7.14 20.65 4.48
CA ALA A 16 -8.26 20.92 5.40
C ALA A 16 -7.83 21.09 6.86
N PHE A 17 -6.67 20.56 7.25
CA PHE A 17 -6.15 20.63 8.61
C PHE A 17 -4.92 21.53 8.67
N GLY A 18 -4.76 22.25 9.79
CA GLY A 18 -3.52 22.97 10.10
C GLY A 18 -2.50 22.05 10.79
N TRP A 19 -1.46 22.62 11.39
CA TRP A 19 -0.33 21.87 11.96
C TRP A 19 -0.67 20.93 13.13
N LYS A 20 -1.78 21.15 13.84
CA LYS A 20 -2.16 20.33 15.01
C LYS A 20 -2.72 18.96 14.61
N SER A 21 -2.26 17.89 15.26
CA SER A 21 -2.63 16.51 14.95
C SER A 21 -3.91 16.00 15.62
N ASP A 22 -4.39 16.62 16.71
CA ASP A 22 -5.56 16.11 17.47
C ASP A 22 -6.83 16.04 16.62
N THR A 23 -7.15 17.14 15.92
CA THR A 23 -8.35 17.24 15.08
C THR A 23 -8.35 16.24 13.92
N PRO A 24 -7.30 16.14 13.07
CA PRO A 24 -7.27 15.15 12.00
C PRO A 24 -7.34 13.71 12.54
N ILE A 25 -6.66 13.40 13.66
CA ILE A 25 -6.77 12.06 14.29
C ILE A 25 -8.21 11.76 14.72
N LEU A 26 -8.92 12.72 15.30
CA LEU A 26 -10.34 12.56 15.64
C LEU A 26 -11.19 12.32 14.38
N ARG A 27 -10.97 13.10 13.30
CA ARG A 27 -11.72 12.94 12.05
C ARG A 27 -11.46 11.61 11.36
N ILE A 28 -10.24 11.08 11.45
CA ILE A 28 -9.91 9.74 10.94
C ILE A 28 -10.76 8.70 11.69
N LYS A 29 -10.81 8.76 13.02
CA LYS A 29 -11.62 7.85 13.84
C LYS A 29 -13.10 7.90 13.49
N GLU A 30 -13.65 9.11 13.27
CA GLU A 30 -15.05 9.29 12.84
C GLU A 30 -15.31 8.66 11.46
N ALA A 31 -14.42 8.86 10.48
CA ALA A 31 -14.54 8.27 9.15
C ALA A 31 -14.50 6.73 9.21
N LEU A 32 -13.58 6.17 10.01
CA LEU A 32 -13.51 4.73 10.22
C LEU A 32 -14.78 4.17 10.88
N ALA A 33 -15.35 4.88 11.84
CA ALA A 33 -16.61 4.48 12.48
C ALA A 33 -17.78 4.48 11.49
N GLU A 34 -17.87 5.52 10.64
CA GLU A 34 -18.88 5.61 9.57
C GLU A 34 -18.75 4.44 8.58
N ILE A 35 -17.55 4.23 8.02
CA ILE A 35 -17.30 3.15 7.03
C ILE A 35 -17.61 1.78 7.64
N LYS A 36 -17.17 1.52 8.89
CA LYS A 36 -17.48 0.26 9.59
C LYS A 36 -18.98 0.06 9.80
N ALA A 37 -19.74 1.12 10.04
CA ALA A 37 -21.18 1.02 10.21
C ALA A 37 -21.87 0.61 8.90
N VAL A 38 -21.45 1.22 7.78
CA VAL A 38 -21.95 0.87 6.43
C VAL A 38 -21.54 -0.55 6.05
N ALA A 39 -20.31 -0.98 6.38
CA ALA A 39 -19.79 -2.30 6.04
C ALA A 39 -20.63 -3.47 6.59
N LYS A 40 -21.39 -3.25 7.68
CA LYS A 40 -22.29 -4.27 8.26
C LYS A 40 -23.50 -4.60 7.39
N LYS A 41 -23.89 -3.69 6.49
CA LYS A 41 -25.12 -3.80 5.68
C LYS A 41 -24.81 -3.78 4.18
N GLU A 42 -23.88 -2.91 3.78
CA GLU A 42 -23.56 -2.64 2.39
C GLU A 42 -22.03 -2.70 2.19
N PRO A 43 -21.43 -3.91 2.16
CA PRO A 43 -19.98 -4.09 2.15
C PRO A 43 -19.29 -3.48 0.92
N VAL A 44 -19.88 -3.59 -0.27
CA VAL A 44 -19.34 -2.98 -1.50
C VAL A 44 -19.35 -1.46 -1.42
N MET A 45 -20.42 -0.86 -0.89
CA MET A 45 -20.50 0.57 -0.67
C MET A 45 -19.44 1.03 0.34
N ALA A 46 -19.24 0.27 1.42
CA ALA A 46 -18.22 0.58 2.41
C ALA A 46 -16.80 0.48 1.83
N ALA A 47 -16.53 -0.48 0.95
CA ALA A 47 -15.26 -0.59 0.25
C ALA A 47 -14.99 0.61 -0.68
N GLU A 48 -15.99 1.03 -1.47
CA GLU A 48 -15.93 2.26 -2.27
C GLU A 48 -15.67 3.49 -1.38
N GLY A 49 -16.32 3.57 -0.22
CA GLY A 49 -16.08 4.62 0.78
C GLY A 49 -14.69 4.59 1.41
N ALA A 50 -14.14 3.39 1.62
CA ALA A 50 -12.78 3.19 2.13
C ALA A 50 -11.73 3.67 1.13
N VAL A 51 -11.91 3.33 -0.16
CA VAL A 51 -11.07 3.80 -1.27
C VAL A 51 -11.12 5.34 -1.35
N LEU A 52 -12.33 5.91 -1.35
CA LEU A 52 -12.54 7.36 -1.32
C LEU A 52 -11.89 8.03 -0.10
N PHE A 53 -11.92 7.40 1.06
CA PHE A 53 -11.29 7.97 2.25
C PHE A 53 -9.77 8.02 2.12
N LEU A 54 -9.14 6.93 1.67
CA LEU A 54 -7.68 6.84 1.51
C LEU A 54 -7.17 7.86 0.47
N GLU A 55 -7.87 8.06 -0.64
CA GLU A 55 -7.58 9.12 -1.63
C GLU A 55 -7.52 10.51 -1.03
N LYS A 56 -8.42 10.77 -0.09
CA LYS A 56 -8.61 12.11 0.48
C LYS A 56 -7.74 12.32 1.70
N LEU A 57 -7.17 11.26 2.27
CA LEU A 57 -6.50 11.29 3.56
C LEU A 57 -5.20 12.08 3.48
N ALA A 58 -4.22 11.58 2.73
CA ALA A 58 -2.91 12.18 2.53
C ALA A 58 -2.95 13.69 2.24
N PRO A 59 -3.62 14.15 1.16
CA PRO A 59 -3.63 15.58 0.81
C PRO A 59 -4.34 16.45 1.85
N SER A 60 -5.20 15.89 2.70
CA SER A 60 -5.88 16.67 3.75
C SER A 60 -5.00 16.94 4.96
N ILE A 61 -4.05 16.04 5.27
CA ILE A 61 -3.18 16.08 6.45
C ILE A 61 -1.76 16.53 6.14
N GLU A 62 -1.47 16.93 4.90
CA GLU A 62 -0.14 17.32 4.42
C GLU A 62 0.53 18.38 5.31
N GLN A 63 -0.25 19.33 5.83
CA GLN A 63 0.22 20.43 6.69
C GLN A 63 0.33 20.07 8.18
N VAL A 64 -0.04 18.85 8.57
CA VAL A 64 -0.04 18.40 9.96
C VAL A 64 1.39 18.06 10.39
N ASP A 65 1.80 18.52 11.57
CA ASP A 65 3.09 18.15 12.15
C ASP A 65 3.09 16.66 12.55
N SER A 66 3.91 15.88 11.86
CA SER A 66 4.06 14.45 12.05
C SER A 66 5.20 14.04 12.99
N SER A 67 5.96 14.99 13.54
CA SER A 67 7.14 14.73 14.37
C SER A 67 6.87 13.84 15.59
N SER A 68 5.68 13.94 16.17
CA SER A 68 5.24 13.09 17.30
C SER A 68 4.96 11.63 16.92
N GLY A 69 4.86 11.30 15.64
CA GLY A 69 4.43 9.99 15.13
C GLY A 69 2.94 9.67 15.33
N GLY A 70 2.18 10.54 16.01
CA GLY A 70 0.78 10.31 16.35
C GLY A 70 -0.15 10.25 15.13
N ILE A 71 0.02 11.18 14.19
CA ILE A 71 -0.76 11.19 12.94
C ILE A 71 -0.42 9.99 12.04
N GLY A 72 0.87 9.67 11.86
CA GLY A 72 1.30 8.50 11.09
C GLY A 72 0.76 7.20 11.68
N SER A 73 0.81 7.03 13.00
CA SER A 73 0.20 5.88 13.69
C SER A 73 -1.31 5.78 13.47
N ALA A 74 -2.02 6.91 13.41
CA ALA A 74 -3.45 6.94 13.14
C ALA A 74 -3.76 6.53 11.69
N VAL A 75 -2.94 6.98 10.73
CA VAL A 75 -3.06 6.59 9.31
C VAL A 75 -2.78 5.10 9.12
N ASN A 76 -1.71 4.56 9.71
CA ASN A 76 -1.39 3.14 9.59
C ASN A 76 -2.52 2.23 10.13
N ARG A 77 -3.10 2.61 11.29
CA ARG A 77 -4.28 1.90 11.83
C ARG A 77 -5.52 2.04 10.95
N ALA A 78 -5.67 3.17 10.25
CA ALA A 78 -6.73 3.35 9.27
C ALA A 78 -6.53 2.41 8.09
N ILE A 79 -5.32 2.30 7.54
CA ILE A 79 -4.97 1.36 6.47
C ILE A 79 -5.28 -0.08 6.90
N GLU A 80 -4.78 -0.53 8.06
CA GLU A 80 -5.03 -1.88 8.60
C GLU A 80 -6.52 -2.19 8.79
N THR A 81 -7.29 -1.16 9.11
CA THR A 81 -8.75 -1.27 9.26
C THR A 81 -9.47 -1.38 7.93
N LEU A 82 -9.05 -0.59 6.94
CA LEU A 82 -9.77 -0.39 5.69
C LEU A 82 -9.40 -1.43 4.62
N VAL A 83 -8.15 -1.88 4.59
CA VAL A 83 -7.69 -2.94 3.67
C VAL A 83 -8.60 -4.17 3.72
N PRO A 84 -8.96 -4.75 4.89
CA PRO A 84 -9.91 -5.86 4.96
C PRO A 84 -11.32 -5.54 4.49
N ILE A 85 -11.78 -4.30 4.61
CA ILE A 85 -13.09 -3.90 4.09
C ILE A 85 -13.04 -3.88 2.56
N ILE A 86 -11.94 -3.40 1.99
CA ILE A 86 -11.74 -3.31 0.54
C ILE A 86 -11.60 -4.71 -0.06
N TYR A 87 -10.63 -5.53 0.37
CA TYR A 87 -10.36 -6.81 -0.31
C TYR A 87 -11.46 -7.86 -0.10
N LYS A 88 -12.23 -7.80 1.00
CA LYS A 88 -13.34 -8.75 1.24
C LYS A 88 -14.62 -8.43 0.45
N ALA A 89 -14.72 -7.24 -0.14
CA ALA A 89 -15.89 -6.88 -0.93
C ALA A 89 -15.95 -7.72 -2.23
N ASP A 90 -17.02 -8.48 -2.42
CA ASP A 90 -17.22 -9.22 -3.66
C ASP A 90 -17.69 -8.27 -4.77
N VAL A 91 -16.82 -8.03 -5.75
CA VAL A 91 -17.04 -7.10 -6.86
C VAL A 91 -16.42 -7.66 -8.14
N ALA A 92 -16.99 -7.28 -9.29
CA ALA A 92 -16.43 -7.62 -10.58
C ALA A 92 -15.02 -7.02 -10.76
N CYS A 93 -14.15 -7.71 -11.51
CA CYS A 93 -12.77 -7.30 -11.75
C CYS A 93 -12.61 -5.83 -12.20
N PRO A 94 -13.44 -5.27 -13.12
CA PRO A 94 -13.28 -3.87 -13.52
C PRO A 94 -13.50 -2.85 -12.39
N VAL A 95 -14.34 -3.18 -11.40
CA VAL A 95 -14.55 -2.33 -10.21
C VAL A 95 -13.31 -2.39 -9.31
N ARG A 96 -12.78 -3.60 -9.11
CA ARG A 96 -11.56 -3.85 -8.33
C ARG A 96 -10.36 -3.13 -8.92
N GLU A 97 -10.14 -3.24 -10.22
CA GLU A 97 -9.05 -2.59 -10.95
C GLU A 97 -9.16 -1.06 -10.82
N LYS A 98 -10.36 -0.50 -11.01
CA LYS A 98 -10.59 0.94 -10.82
C LYS A 98 -10.28 1.43 -9.40
N TRP A 99 -10.55 0.61 -8.37
CA TRP A 99 -10.16 0.96 -6.99
C TRP A 99 -8.65 0.99 -6.83
N LEU A 100 -7.95 0.00 -7.38
CA LEU A 100 -6.49 -0.07 -7.32
C LEU A 100 -5.85 1.11 -8.06
N ASP A 101 -6.37 1.48 -9.23
CA ASP A 101 -5.87 2.64 -9.98
C ASP A 101 -5.93 3.92 -9.14
N ARG A 102 -7.07 4.17 -8.48
CA ARG A 102 -7.26 5.36 -7.64
C ARG A 102 -6.42 5.33 -6.37
N LEU A 103 -6.27 4.17 -5.74
CA LEU A 103 -5.38 4.01 -4.59
C LEU A 103 -3.92 4.21 -4.99
N PHE A 104 -3.54 3.78 -6.20
CA PHE A 104 -2.17 3.94 -6.69
C PHE A 104 -1.89 5.40 -7.00
N GLU A 105 -2.83 6.09 -7.64
CA GLU A 105 -2.77 7.54 -7.84
C GLU A 105 -2.62 8.28 -6.52
N ALA A 106 -3.44 7.97 -5.50
CA ALA A 106 -3.33 8.55 -4.17
C ALA A 106 -1.94 8.31 -3.53
N LEU A 107 -1.38 7.12 -3.72
CA LEU A 107 -0.04 6.79 -3.24
C LEU A 107 1.03 7.59 -4.02
N GLN A 108 0.89 7.75 -5.34
CA GLN A 108 1.81 8.57 -6.16
C GLN A 108 1.77 10.05 -5.78
N GLU A 109 0.62 10.59 -5.42
CA GLU A 109 0.45 11.99 -5.00
C GLU A 109 0.82 12.25 -3.52
N ASP A 110 1.19 11.21 -2.76
CA ASP A 110 1.49 11.30 -1.34
C ASP A 110 2.89 11.86 -1.05
N ASP A 111 3.06 13.18 -1.09
CA ASP A 111 4.37 13.84 -0.94
C ASP A 111 5.03 13.56 0.42
N MET A 112 4.23 13.55 1.49
CA MET A 112 4.64 13.03 2.80
C MET A 112 4.19 11.57 2.88
N PRO A 113 5.06 10.57 3.07
CA PRO A 113 4.74 9.14 2.85
C PRO A 113 3.81 8.53 3.93
N TYR A 114 2.59 9.05 4.06
CA TYR A 114 1.55 8.57 4.97
C TYR A 114 0.89 7.29 4.48
N LEU A 115 0.78 7.09 3.18
CA LEU A 115 0.16 5.94 2.52
C LEU A 115 1.16 4.87 2.10
N GLU A 116 2.47 5.03 2.34
CA GLU A 116 3.48 4.05 1.95
C GLU A 116 3.18 2.63 2.49
N TYR A 117 2.66 2.56 3.71
CA TYR A 117 2.23 1.29 4.34
C TYR A 117 1.07 0.59 3.61
N LEU A 118 0.27 1.31 2.82
CA LEU A 118 -0.76 0.70 1.96
C LEU A 118 -0.13 -0.25 0.94
N GLY A 119 1.09 0.04 0.48
CA GLY A 119 1.81 -0.78 -0.48
C GLY A 119 2.08 -2.19 0.03
N ASP A 120 2.26 -2.38 1.35
CA ASP A 120 2.48 -3.71 1.92
C ASP A 120 1.28 -4.64 1.70
N PHE A 121 0.08 -4.07 1.59
CA PHE A 121 -1.18 -4.80 1.39
C PHE A 121 -1.62 -4.88 -0.08
N TRP A 122 -0.79 -4.44 -1.02
CA TRP A 122 -1.19 -4.31 -2.42
C TRP A 122 -1.64 -5.65 -3.03
N GLY A 123 -0.94 -6.73 -2.71
CA GLY A 123 -1.29 -8.08 -3.11
C GLY A 123 -2.65 -8.53 -2.59
N GLU A 124 -2.98 -8.26 -1.32
CA GLU A 124 -4.32 -8.51 -0.77
C GLU A 124 -5.37 -7.66 -1.46
N LEU A 125 -5.09 -6.38 -1.70
CA LEU A 125 -6.00 -5.46 -2.39
C LEU A 125 -6.32 -5.93 -3.81
N CYS A 126 -5.38 -6.58 -4.50
CA CYS A 126 -5.62 -7.20 -5.81
C CYS A 126 -6.69 -8.29 -5.77
N SER A 127 -6.90 -8.95 -4.61
CA SER A 127 -7.91 -9.98 -4.32
C SER A 127 -7.82 -11.28 -5.15
N THR A 128 -7.15 -11.27 -6.30
CA THR A 128 -6.96 -12.41 -7.20
C THR A 128 -5.52 -12.43 -7.75
N PRO A 129 -4.93 -13.61 -7.99
CA PRO A 129 -3.61 -13.71 -8.61
C PRO A 129 -3.55 -13.06 -10.00
N GLU A 130 -4.64 -13.04 -10.75
CA GLU A 130 -4.70 -12.46 -12.10
C GLU A 130 -4.57 -10.93 -12.07
N ILE A 131 -5.29 -10.25 -11.17
CA ILE A 131 -5.16 -8.80 -10.99
C ILE A 131 -3.76 -8.47 -10.43
N ALA A 132 -3.27 -9.28 -9.48
CA ALA A 132 -1.92 -9.11 -8.95
C ALA A 132 -0.85 -9.25 -10.05
N ALA A 133 -1.00 -10.20 -10.96
CA ALA A 133 -0.10 -10.38 -12.10
C ALA A 133 -0.09 -9.15 -13.02
N LYS A 134 -1.25 -8.55 -13.32
CA LYS A 134 -1.32 -7.31 -14.11
C LYS A 134 -0.57 -6.15 -13.45
N TRP A 135 -0.72 -5.97 -12.14
CA TRP A 135 0.02 -4.96 -11.40
C TRP A 135 1.52 -5.24 -11.37
N ALA A 136 1.92 -6.50 -11.21
CA ALA A 136 3.33 -6.89 -11.31
C ALA A 136 3.91 -6.57 -12.69
N ASP A 137 3.19 -6.90 -13.78
CA ASP A 137 3.61 -6.60 -15.16
C ASP A 137 3.70 -5.09 -15.44
N TYR A 138 2.83 -4.30 -14.81
CA TYR A 138 2.86 -2.84 -14.93
C TYR A 138 4.06 -2.21 -14.19
N LEU A 139 4.37 -2.69 -12.98
CA LEU A 139 5.35 -2.05 -12.10
C LEU A 139 6.78 -2.60 -12.23
N SER A 140 6.93 -3.88 -12.54
CA SER A 140 8.24 -4.55 -12.58
C SER A 140 9.22 -3.97 -13.63
N PRO A 141 8.80 -3.52 -14.84
CA PRO A 141 9.74 -2.97 -15.82
C PRO A 141 10.41 -1.69 -15.34
N THR A 142 9.64 -0.78 -14.74
CA THR A 142 10.13 0.47 -14.17
C THR A 142 11.09 0.19 -13.01
N LEU A 143 10.72 -0.71 -12.10
CA LEU A 143 11.54 -1.07 -10.95
C LEU A 143 12.86 -1.74 -11.37
N THR A 144 12.80 -2.64 -12.36
CA THR A 144 13.97 -3.30 -12.95
C THR A 144 14.92 -2.28 -13.56
N THR A 145 14.39 -1.38 -14.38
CA THR A 145 15.18 -0.33 -15.04
C THR A 145 15.86 0.59 -14.03
N MET A 146 15.13 0.99 -12.98
CA MET A 146 15.66 1.83 -11.91
C MET A 146 16.80 1.11 -11.17
N TRP A 147 16.61 -0.13 -10.71
CA TRP A 147 17.64 -0.84 -9.96
C TRP A 147 18.84 -1.24 -10.82
N ASP A 148 18.66 -1.60 -12.09
CA ASP A 148 19.78 -1.85 -13.00
C ASP A 148 20.59 -0.57 -13.26
N HIS A 149 19.92 0.57 -13.38
CA HIS A 149 20.60 1.87 -13.45
C HIS A 149 21.40 2.13 -12.17
N CYS A 150 20.77 2.02 -11.00
CA CYS A 150 21.41 2.26 -9.70
C CYS A 150 22.59 1.31 -9.43
N ALA A 151 22.48 0.04 -9.83
CA ALA A 151 23.57 -0.93 -9.70
C ALA A 151 24.78 -0.56 -10.57
N ARG A 152 24.53 0.01 -11.76
CA ARG A 152 25.58 0.45 -12.69
C ARG A 152 26.24 1.76 -12.27
N THR A 153 25.47 2.73 -11.77
CA THR A 153 25.97 4.08 -11.44
C THR A 153 26.35 4.23 -9.98
N GLY A 154 25.89 3.33 -9.11
CA GLY A 154 25.97 3.47 -7.67
C GLY A 154 24.97 4.49 -7.10
N GLU A 155 24.10 5.10 -7.91
CA GLU A 155 23.11 6.10 -7.48
C GLU A 155 21.99 5.50 -6.63
N TYR A 156 21.29 6.34 -5.88
CA TYR A 156 20.10 5.92 -5.13
C TYR A 156 18.85 6.13 -5.99
N GLY A 157 18.02 5.10 -6.06
CA GLY A 157 16.72 5.15 -6.75
C GLY A 157 15.59 4.89 -5.76
N TYR A 158 14.55 5.71 -5.85
CA TYR A 158 13.31 5.54 -5.09
C TYR A 158 12.12 5.55 -6.04
N SER A 159 11.20 4.63 -5.83
CA SER A 159 9.91 4.60 -6.51
C SER A 159 8.84 4.19 -5.51
N LYS A 160 7.76 4.98 -5.47
CA LYS A 160 6.58 4.67 -4.67
C LYS A 160 5.89 3.36 -5.10
N GLY A 161 6.15 2.90 -6.34
CA GLY A 161 5.69 1.61 -6.85
C GLY A 161 6.49 0.40 -6.37
N THR A 162 7.57 0.57 -5.61
CA THR A 162 8.47 -0.52 -5.20
C THR A 162 7.75 -1.58 -4.37
N ILE A 163 7.15 -1.19 -3.24
CA ILE A 163 6.45 -2.13 -2.36
C ILE A 163 5.17 -2.69 -3.00
N PRO A 164 4.32 -1.89 -3.68
CA PRO A 164 3.21 -2.42 -4.47
C PRO A 164 3.64 -3.50 -5.49
N CYS A 165 4.78 -3.33 -6.15
CA CYS A 165 5.33 -4.30 -7.11
C CYS A 165 5.71 -5.62 -6.43
N LEU A 166 6.47 -5.57 -5.33
CA LEU A 166 6.90 -6.76 -4.60
C LEU A 166 5.69 -7.51 -4.00
N SER A 167 4.71 -6.76 -3.46
CA SER A 167 3.46 -7.31 -2.93
C SER A 167 2.60 -7.96 -4.03
N ALA A 168 2.51 -7.34 -5.21
CA ALA A 168 1.81 -7.90 -6.36
C ALA A 168 2.47 -9.17 -6.90
N LEU A 169 3.80 -9.20 -7.06
CA LEU A 169 4.54 -10.39 -7.48
C LEU A 169 4.33 -11.56 -6.51
N TYR A 170 4.32 -11.28 -5.21
CA TYR A 170 4.06 -12.29 -4.18
C TYR A 170 2.64 -12.86 -4.28
N ALA A 171 1.62 -12.00 -4.39
CA ALA A 171 0.22 -12.43 -4.52
C ALA A 171 -0.07 -13.15 -5.85
N ALA A 172 0.65 -12.83 -6.91
CA ALA A 172 0.60 -13.53 -8.19
C ALA A 172 1.30 -14.90 -8.18
N GLY A 173 1.99 -15.26 -7.09
CA GLY A 173 2.77 -16.50 -7.00
C GLY A 173 4.08 -16.50 -7.81
N ARG A 174 4.52 -15.33 -8.30
CA ARG A 174 5.73 -15.15 -9.12
C ARG A 174 6.98 -15.04 -8.25
N TYR A 175 7.19 -16.04 -7.40
CA TYR A 175 8.19 -16.03 -6.33
C TYR A 175 9.64 -15.94 -6.83
N ASP A 176 10.00 -16.68 -7.89
CA ASP A 176 11.37 -16.68 -8.41
C ASP A 176 11.73 -15.34 -9.09
N GLU A 177 10.75 -14.72 -9.76
CA GLU A 177 10.90 -13.38 -10.31
C GLU A 177 11.02 -12.33 -9.22
N LEU A 178 10.21 -12.42 -8.16
CA LEU A 178 10.31 -11.55 -6.99
C LEU A 178 11.72 -11.60 -6.40
N ILE A 179 12.24 -12.79 -6.13
CA ILE A 179 13.58 -12.98 -5.54
C ILE A 179 14.65 -12.40 -6.47
N SER A 180 14.53 -12.65 -7.78
CA SER A 180 15.45 -12.13 -8.80
C SER A 180 15.41 -10.60 -8.90
N LEU A 181 14.23 -10.00 -8.78
CA LEU A 181 14.05 -8.55 -8.78
C LEU A 181 14.64 -7.93 -7.51
N VAL A 182 14.36 -8.50 -6.33
CA VAL A 182 14.95 -8.04 -5.06
C VAL A 182 16.48 -8.08 -5.09
N ALA A 183 17.09 -9.11 -5.70
CA ALA A 183 18.54 -9.20 -5.81
C ALA A 183 19.18 -8.01 -6.55
N LYS A 184 18.46 -7.39 -7.50
CA LYS A 184 18.93 -6.17 -8.20
C LYS A 184 19.03 -4.96 -7.26
N SER A 185 18.24 -4.93 -6.19
CA SER A 185 18.27 -3.84 -5.18
C SER A 185 19.48 -3.91 -4.25
N GLU A 186 20.22 -5.03 -4.22
CA GLU A 186 21.28 -5.30 -3.24
C GLU A 186 22.64 -4.68 -3.61
N TYR A 187 22.67 -3.79 -4.60
CA TYR A 187 23.89 -3.17 -5.15
C TYR A 187 24.68 -2.32 -4.14
N ARG A 188 24.03 -1.79 -3.10
CA ARG A 188 24.69 -1.06 -1.99
C ARG A 188 24.77 -1.90 -0.72
N HIS A 189 23.65 -2.51 -0.33
CA HIS A 189 23.53 -3.33 0.87
C HIS A 189 22.24 -4.18 0.78
N LYS A 190 22.16 -5.21 1.63
CA LYS A 190 21.01 -6.12 1.74
C LYS A 190 19.90 -5.50 2.60
N SER A 191 19.12 -4.58 2.01
CA SER A 191 18.02 -3.93 2.74
C SER A 191 16.92 -4.91 3.13
N TRP A 192 16.67 -5.06 4.44
CA TRP A 192 15.57 -5.88 4.96
C TRP A 192 14.20 -5.44 4.44
N HIS A 193 14.02 -4.14 4.18
CA HIS A 193 12.77 -3.59 3.67
C HIS A 193 12.33 -4.25 2.34
N TYR A 194 13.27 -4.64 1.49
CA TYR A 194 12.99 -5.40 0.26
C TYR A 194 13.13 -6.91 0.46
N ARG A 195 14.16 -7.35 1.20
CA ARG A 195 14.44 -8.78 1.42
C ARG A 195 13.36 -9.51 2.21
N VAL A 196 12.54 -8.81 3.01
CA VAL A 196 11.37 -9.42 3.66
C VAL A 196 10.44 -10.10 2.64
N TRP A 197 10.32 -9.54 1.44
CA TRP A 197 9.51 -10.12 0.36
C TRP A 197 10.14 -11.38 -0.23
N GLY A 198 11.46 -11.40 -0.41
CA GLY A 198 12.21 -12.60 -0.83
C GLY A 198 12.11 -13.73 0.20
N ALA A 199 12.23 -13.39 1.49
CA ALA A 199 12.05 -14.36 2.58
C ALA A 199 10.62 -14.93 2.60
N LYS A 200 9.59 -14.08 2.45
CA LYS A 200 8.19 -14.52 2.32
C LYS A 200 8.03 -15.46 1.11
N ALA A 201 8.58 -15.11 -0.04
CA ALA A 201 8.51 -15.92 -1.27
C ALA A 201 9.13 -17.32 -1.09
N LEU A 202 10.33 -17.40 -0.51
CA LEU A 202 10.98 -18.67 -0.19
C LEU A 202 10.15 -19.52 0.78
N ALA A 203 9.56 -18.88 1.80
CA ALA A 203 8.70 -19.57 2.75
C ALA A 203 7.42 -20.11 2.08
N ALA A 204 6.81 -19.35 1.16
CA ALA A 204 5.64 -19.77 0.39
C ALA A 204 5.94 -20.94 -0.56
N GLN A 205 7.17 -21.03 -1.08
CA GLN A 205 7.67 -22.18 -1.84
C GLN A 205 7.99 -23.42 -0.96
N GLY A 206 7.77 -23.36 0.36
CA GLY A 206 8.09 -24.45 1.28
C GLY A 206 9.56 -24.52 1.72
N LYS A 207 10.42 -23.60 1.25
CA LYS A 207 11.87 -23.56 1.51
C LYS A 207 12.19 -22.84 2.83
N ARG A 208 11.60 -23.30 3.94
CA ARG A 208 11.65 -22.59 5.24
C ARG A 208 13.08 -22.32 5.75
N ALA A 209 13.97 -23.30 5.64
CA ALA A 209 15.36 -23.13 6.08
C ALA A 209 16.12 -22.09 5.22
N GLU A 210 15.86 -22.07 3.91
CA GLU A 210 16.42 -21.05 3.01
C GLU A 210 15.86 -19.66 3.32
N ALA A 211 14.56 -19.54 3.59
CA ALA A 211 13.94 -18.27 3.97
C ALA A 211 14.57 -17.67 5.24
N ILE A 212 14.86 -18.50 6.25
CA ILE A 212 15.53 -18.07 7.48
C ILE A 212 16.95 -17.59 7.17
N ARG A 213 17.76 -18.40 6.46
CA ARG A 213 19.12 -17.99 6.06
C ARG A 213 19.12 -16.70 5.27
N TYR A 214 18.20 -16.57 4.31
CA TYR A 214 18.03 -15.37 3.49
C TYR A 214 17.69 -14.14 4.36
N ALA A 215 16.85 -14.29 5.38
CA ALA A 215 16.57 -13.20 6.32
C ALA A 215 17.79 -12.86 7.19
N GLU A 216 18.51 -13.86 7.72
CA GLU A 216 19.69 -13.66 8.56
C GLU A 216 20.85 -13.00 7.83
N GLU A 217 21.00 -13.25 6.53
CA GLU A 217 21.96 -12.54 5.68
C GLU A 217 21.70 -11.03 5.55
N SER A 218 20.53 -10.55 5.97
CA SER A 218 20.21 -9.12 6.01
C SER A 218 20.69 -8.46 7.32
N ARG A 219 21.26 -9.23 8.26
CA ARG A 219 21.90 -8.70 9.46
C ARG A 219 23.25 -8.07 9.08
N GLY A 220 23.35 -6.75 9.17
CA GLY A 220 24.54 -5.97 8.84
C GLY A 220 24.23 -4.49 8.88
#